data_AF-A0A7X7AEP3-F1
#
_entry.id   AF-A0A7X7AEP3-F1
#
_cell.length_a   1.000
_cell.length_b   1.000
_cell.length_c   1.000
_cell.angle_alpha   90.00
_cell.angle_beta   90.00
_cell.angle_gamma   90.00
#
_symmetry.space_group_name_H-M   'P 1'
#
loop_
_entity.id
_entity.type
_entity.pdbx_description
1 polymer ?
#
loop_
_entity_poly.entity_id
_entity_poly.type
_entity_poly.pdbx_seq_one_letter_code
_entity_poly.pdbx_strand_id
1 'polypeptide(L)'
;MFSEVMTNALYKDILISFSIFLAFLLLRKVFVSYVFKFLLRMAGKIPTDVLKNILTVFERPARVLFIILGLYFSLLYLPYVDAAQDIITRLFRSSIIVLVAWGIYNLDIVYS
;
A
#
# COMPACT_ATOMS: atom_id res chain seq x y z
N MET A 1 -0.87 24.53 31.53
CA MET A 1 -0.36 25.37 30.41
C MET A 1 0.65 24.64 29.52
N PHE A 2 1.92 24.39 29.91
CA PHE A 2 2.89 23.71 29.03
C PHE A 2 2.54 22.24 28.73
N SER A 3 2.01 21.51 29.71
CA SER A 3 1.55 20.12 29.53
C SER A 3 0.35 20.03 28.57
N GLU A 4 -0.65 20.89 28.71
CA GLU A 4 -1.84 20.91 27.85
C GLU A 4 -1.52 21.20 26.38
N VAL A 5 -0.59 22.13 26.11
CA VAL A 5 -0.16 22.43 24.73
C VAL A 5 0.52 21.23 24.09
N MET A 6 1.34 20.49 24.86
CA MET A 6 2.01 19.27 24.38
C MET A 6 0.98 18.16 24.07
N THR A 7 -0.01 17.95 24.95
CA THR A 7 -1.00 16.90 24.75
C THR A 7 -1.87 17.18 23.51
N ASN A 8 -2.26 18.45 23.29
CA ASN A 8 -3.06 18.84 22.12
C ASN A 8 -2.31 18.63 20.79
N ALA A 9 -1.00 18.90 20.76
CA ALA A 9 -0.17 18.63 19.59
C ALA A 9 -0.12 17.13 19.27
N LEU A 10 0.08 16.29 20.29
CA LEU A 10 0.15 14.84 20.14
C LEU A 10 -1.15 14.23 19.62
N TYR A 11 -2.30 14.66 20.16
CA TYR A 11 -3.59 14.19 19.65
C TYR A 11 -3.80 14.55 18.18
N LYS A 12 -3.36 15.74 17.77
CA LYS A 12 -3.48 16.20 16.38
C LYS A 12 -2.63 15.34 15.44
N ASP A 13 -1.39 15.04 15.80
CA ASP A 13 -0.48 14.26 14.95
C ASP A 13 -0.92 12.79 14.83
N ILE A 14 -1.42 12.20 15.92
CA ILE A 14 -2.03 10.86 15.90
C ILE A 14 -3.27 10.84 15.01
N LEU A 15 -4.13 11.86 15.11
CA LEU A 15 -5.33 11.97 14.28
C LEU A 15 -4.98 12.08 12.79
N ILE A 16 -3.94 12.85 12.43
CA ILE A 16 -3.48 12.98 11.05
C ILE A 16 -2.90 11.64 10.56
N SER A 17 -2.07 10.98 11.36
CA SER A 17 -1.48 9.67 11.05
C SER A 17 -2.57 8.62 10.78
N PHE A 18 -3.59 8.58 11.64
CA PHE A 18 -4.73 7.68 11.48
C PHE A 18 -5.55 8.01 10.22
N SER A 19 -5.74 9.30 9.93
CA SER A 19 -6.45 9.76 8.73
C SER A 19 -5.71 9.37 7.45
N ILE A 20 -4.37 9.46 7.43
CA ILE A 20 -3.54 8.98 6.32
C ILE A 20 -3.74 7.48 6.12
N PHE A 21 -3.63 6.69 7.19
CA PHE A 21 -3.83 5.25 7.10
C PHE A 21 -5.22 4.89 6.55
N LEU A 22 -6.26 5.55 7.05
CA LEU A 22 -7.64 5.32 6.62
C LEU A 22 -7.86 5.72 5.16
N ALA A 23 -7.26 6.84 4.71
CA ALA A 23 -7.31 7.26 3.32
C ALA A 23 -6.71 6.19 2.40
N PHE A 24 -5.54 5.66 2.72
CA PHE A 24 -4.91 4.57 1.97
C PHE A 24 -5.75 3.28 1.99
N LEU A 25 -6.37 2.94 3.13
CA LEU A 25 -7.26 1.79 3.24
C LEU A 25 -8.51 1.90 2.36
N LEU A 26 -9.08 3.10 2.22
CA LEU A 26 -10.23 3.37 1.35
C LEU A 26 -9.80 3.37 -0.13
N LEU A 27 -8.67 4.03 -0.44
CA LEU A 27 -8.09 4.07 -1.77
C LEU A 27 -7.71 2.68 -2.29
N ARG A 28 -7.38 1.72 -1.41
CA ARG A 28 -6.91 0.39 -1.82
C ARG A 28 -7.82 -0.32 -2.82
N LYS A 29 -9.15 -0.16 -2.68
CA LYS A 29 -10.11 -0.89 -3.53
C LYS A 29 -10.40 -0.10 -4.81
N VAL A 30 -10.51 1.22 -4.68
CA VAL A 30 -10.81 2.12 -5.80
C VAL A 30 -9.64 2.16 -6.77
N PHE A 31 -8.43 2.41 -6.28
CA PHE A 31 -7.26 2.60 -7.12
C PHE A 31 -6.89 1.33 -7.86
N VAL A 32 -6.85 0.19 -7.16
CA VAL A 32 -6.54 -1.10 -7.78
C VAL A 32 -7.59 -1.46 -8.83
N SER A 33 -8.89 -1.44 -8.49
CA SER A 33 -9.90 -1.81 -9.48
C SER A 33 -10.00 -0.82 -10.66
N TYR A 34 -9.73 0.47 -10.45
CA TYR A 34 -9.79 1.48 -11.51
C TYR A 34 -8.56 1.41 -12.43
N VAL A 35 -7.35 1.35 -11.88
CA VAL A 35 -6.11 1.25 -12.65
C VAL A 35 -6.09 -0.03 -13.48
N PHE A 36 -6.51 -1.16 -12.92
CA PHE A 36 -6.53 -2.43 -13.65
C PHE A 36 -7.55 -2.40 -14.81
N LYS A 37 -8.72 -1.79 -14.61
CA LYS A 37 -9.69 -1.56 -15.70
C LYS A 37 -9.16 -0.61 -16.76
N PHE A 38 -8.43 0.43 -16.37
CA PHE A 38 -7.83 1.39 -17.29
C PHE A 38 -6.73 0.75 -18.13
N LEU A 39 -5.83 -0.03 -17.50
CA LEU A 39 -4.78 -0.79 -18.19
C LEU A 39 -5.36 -1.77 -19.22
N LEU A 40 -6.46 -2.47 -18.89
CA LEU A 40 -7.17 -3.33 -19.85
C LEU A 40 -7.68 -2.56 -21.08
N ARG A 41 -8.22 -1.36 -20.89
CA ARG A 41 -8.73 -0.54 -22.00
C ARG A 41 -7.61 -0.02 -22.91
N MET A 42 -6.44 0.31 -22.34
CA MET A 42 -5.31 0.83 -23.11
C MET A 42 -4.56 -0.24 -23.90
N ALA A 43 -4.59 -1.48 -23.44
CA ALA A 43 -3.74 -2.55 -23.97
C ALA A 43 -4.26 -3.19 -25.27
N GLY A 44 -4.90 -2.41 -26.15
CA GLY A 44 -5.69 -2.83 -27.33
C GLY A 44 -4.99 -3.69 -28.41
N LYS A 45 -3.85 -4.33 -28.11
CA LYS A 45 -3.12 -5.26 -28.98
C LYS A 45 -2.66 -6.56 -28.28
N ILE A 46 -2.78 -6.68 -26.96
CA ILE A 46 -2.43 -7.90 -26.23
C ILE A 46 -3.66 -8.81 -26.20
N PRO A 47 -3.54 -10.13 -26.42
CA PRO A 47 -4.65 -11.06 -26.23
C PRO A 47 -5.26 -10.85 -24.85
N THR A 48 -6.55 -10.49 -24.85
CA THR A 48 -7.28 -10.03 -23.66
C THR A 48 -7.21 -11.01 -22.51
N ASP A 49 -7.14 -12.32 -22.80
CA ASP A 49 -7.11 -13.37 -21.79
C ASP A 49 -5.79 -13.42 -21.02
N VAL A 50 -4.65 -13.32 -21.71
CA VAL A 50 -3.31 -13.31 -21.07
C VAL A 50 -3.18 -12.08 -20.16
N LEU A 51 -3.55 -10.92 -20.68
CA LEU A 51 -3.46 -9.67 -19.92
C LEU A 51 -4.41 -9.67 -18.72
N LYS A 52 -5.66 -10.14 -18.92
CA LYS A 52 -6.64 -10.26 -17.85
C LYS A 52 -6.14 -11.20 -16.76
N ASN A 53 -5.49 -12.31 -17.13
CA ASN A 53 -4.95 -13.26 -16.17
C ASN A 53 -3.83 -12.65 -15.30
N ILE A 54 -2.85 -12.01 -15.94
CA ILE A 54 -1.76 -11.29 -15.26
C ILE A 54 -2.33 -10.22 -14.32
N LEU A 55 -3.26 -9.39 -14.83
CA LEU A 55 -3.91 -8.35 -14.05
C LEU A 55 -4.72 -8.92 -12.87
N THR A 56 -5.39 -10.05 -13.04
CA THR A 56 -6.14 -10.67 -11.94
C THR A 56 -5.19 -11.18 -10.84
N VAL A 57 -4.04 -11.73 -11.23
CA VAL A 57 -3.00 -12.19 -10.31
C VAL A 57 -2.40 -11.04 -9.52
N PHE A 58 -2.03 -9.94 -10.19
CA PHE A 58 -1.42 -8.76 -9.56
C PHE A 58 -2.42 -7.90 -8.77
N GLU A 59 -3.73 -8.10 -8.93
CA GLU A 59 -4.73 -7.34 -8.17
C GLU A 59 -4.55 -7.50 -6.65
N ARG A 60 -4.25 -8.73 -6.19
CA ARG A 60 -4.06 -9.04 -4.77
C ARG A 60 -2.76 -8.43 -4.19
N PRO A 61 -1.57 -8.64 -4.80
CA PRO A 61 -0.34 -7.94 -4.42
C PRO A 61 -0.52 -6.42 -4.42
N ALA A 62 -1.11 -5.84 -5.47
CA ALA A 62 -1.31 -4.40 -5.55
C ALA A 62 -2.18 -3.87 -4.39
N ARG A 63 -3.21 -4.61 -3.99
CA ARG A 63 -4.04 -4.24 -2.83
C ARG A 63 -3.25 -4.26 -1.51
N VAL A 64 -2.38 -5.25 -1.32
CA VAL A 64 -1.52 -5.34 -0.14
C VAL A 64 -0.48 -4.21 -0.15
N LEU A 65 0.01 -3.80 -1.32
CA LEU A 65 0.95 -2.68 -1.46
C LEU A 65 0.34 -1.39 -0.90
N PHE A 66 -0.94 -1.11 -1.21
CA PHE A 66 -1.64 0.05 -0.65
C PHE A 66 -1.74 0.02 0.88
N ILE A 67 -1.93 -1.16 1.47
CA ILE A 67 -1.98 -1.33 2.93
C ILE A 67 -0.60 -1.05 3.52
N ILE A 68 0.46 -1.61 2.92
CA ILE A 68 1.85 -1.41 3.35
C ILE A 68 2.26 0.07 3.22
N LEU A 69 1.91 0.73 2.12
CA LEU A 69 2.15 2.16 1.91
C LEU A 69 1.41 3.00 2.95
N GLY A 70 0.13 2.70 3.19
CA GLY A 70 -0.65 3.39 4.22
C GLY A 70 -0.03 3.26 5.61
N LEU A 71 0.37 2.04 5.98
CA LEU A 71 1.08 1.78 7.24
C LEU A 71 2.37 2.58 7.31
N TYR A 72 3.21 2.51 6.28
CA TYR A 72 4.49 3.21 6.24
C TYR A 72 4.31 4.73 6.39
N PHE A 73 3.45 5.35 5.59
CA PHE A 73 3.22 6.81 5.68
C PHE A 73 2.57 7.23 7.00
N SER A 74 1.67 6.41 7.55
CA SER A 74 1.08 6.71 8.87
C SER A 74 2.12 6.66 9.99
N LEU A 75 3.05 5.71 9.93
CA LEU A 75 4.11 5.56 10.94
C LEU A 75 5.16 6.68 10.83
N LEU A 76 5.45 7.16 9.62
CA LEU A 76 6.34 8.32 9.43
C LEU A 76 5.76 9.61 10.01
N TYR A 77 4.45 9.73 10.09
CA TYR A 77 3.78 10.92 10.62
C TYR A 77 3.54 10.84 12.14
N LEU A 78 3.83 9.69 12.75
CA LEU A 78 3.61 9.48 14.18
C LEU A 78 4.76 10.14 14.98
N PRO A 79 4.45 10.97 15.99
CA PRO A 79 5.47 11.62 16.79
C PRO A 79 6.26 10.58 17.60
N TYR A 80 7.54 10.88 17.84
CA TYR A 80 8.46 10.06 18.66
C TYR A 80 8.83 8.68 18.09
N VAL A 81 8.66 8.47 16.78
CA VAL A 81 9.04 7.22 16.09
C VAL A 81 10.46 7.24 15.54
N ASP A 82 11.21 8.33 15.72
CA ASP A 82 12.56 8.52 15.13
C ASP A 82 13.52 7.35 15.41
N ALA A 83 13.51 6.81 16.63
CA ALA A 83 14.35 5.66 16.99
C ALA A 83 13.96 4.35 16.26
N ALA A 84 12.71 4.24 15.80
CA ALA A 84 12.20 3.09 15.06
C ALA A 84 12.15 3.34 13.54
N GLN A 85 12.42 4.55 13.04
CA GLN A 85 12.33 4.89 11.60
C GLN A 85 13.22 3.99 10.74
N ASP A 86 14.43 3.66 11.20
CA ASP A 86 15.32 2.75 10.49
C ASP A 86 14.72 1.34 10.34
N ILE A 87 14.11 0.84 11.41
CA ILE A 87 13.46 -0.48 11.43
C ILE A 87 12.24 -0.46 10.51
N ILE A 88 11.41 0.58 10.61
CA ILE A 88 10.21 0.76 9.79
C ILE A 88 10.59 0.82 8.31
N THR A 89 11.62 1.58 7.96
CA THR A 89 12.09 1.71 6.58
C THR A 89 12.64 0.40 6.04
N ARG A 90 13.37 -0.37 6.87
CA ARG A 90 13.87 -1.70 6.50
C ARG A 90 12.74 -2.70 6.28
N LEU A 91 11.75 -2.74 7.18
CA LEU A 91 10.56 -3.59 7.05
C LEU A 91 9.72 -3.22 5.82
N PHE A 92 9.57 -1.92 5.57
CA PHE A 92 8.90 -1.45 4.37
C PHE A 92 9.61 -1.96 3.12
N ARG A 93 10.93 -1.76 3.00
CA ARG A 93 11.71 -2.26 1.86
C ARG A 93 11.62 -3.79 1.70
N SER A 94 11.73 -4.56 2.78
CA SER A 94 11.62 -6.02 2.70
C SER A 94 10.21 -6.46 2.28
N SER A 95 9.17 -5.77 2.77
CA SER A 95 7.80 -6.07 2.41
C SER A 95 7.52 -5.84 0.91
N ILE A 96 8.16 -4.85 0.28
CA ILE A 96 8.09 -4.66 -1.18
C ILE A 96 8.67 -5.88 -1.91
N ILE A 97 9.84 -6.38 -1.47
CA ILE A 97 10.47 -7.55 -2.09
C ILE A 97 9.55 -8.77 -1.97
N VAL A 98 9.00 -9.04 -0.77
CA VAL A 98 8.05 -10.14 -0.54
C VAL A 98 6.81 -9.99 -1.40
N LEU A 99 6.30 -8.77 -1.57
CA LEU A 99 5.10 -8.49 -2.35
C LEU A 99 5.31 -8.70 -3.84
N VAL A 100 6.47 -8.28 -4.36
CA VAL A 100 6.86 -8.55 -5.75
C VAL A 100 7.05 -10.04 -5.97
N ALA A 101 7.76 -10.73 -5.07
CA ALA A 101 7.93 -12.17 -5.13
C ALA A 101 6.59 -12.92 -5.09
N TRP A 102 5.67 -12.50 -4.22
CA TRP A 102 4.33 -13.06 -4.16
C TRP A 102 3.53 -12.80 -5.44
N GLY A 103 3.64 -11.61 -6.02
CA GLY A 103 2.99 -11.30 -7.30
C GLY A 103 3.47 -12.19 -8.44
N ILE A 104 4.77 -12.47 -8.50
CA ILE A 104 5.36 -13.35 -9.52
C ILE A 104 4.97 -14.81 -9.25
N TYR A 105 5.13 -15.31 -8.02
CA TYR A 105 4.77 -16.69 -7.66
C TYR A 105 3.31 -17.03 -7.98
N ASN A 106 2.43 -16.05 -7.80
CA ASN A 106 1.01 -16.21 -8.04
C ASN A 106 0.65 -16.22 -9.55
N LEU A 107 1.59 -15.87 -10.45
CA LEU A 107 1.44 -16.05 -11.90
C LEU A 107 1.65 -17.51 -12.29
N ASP A 108 2.69 -18.15 -11.75
CA ASP A 108 3.07 -19.53 -12.11
C ASP A 108 1.96 -20.54 -11.81
N ILE A 109 1.22 -20.34 -10.70
CA ILE A 109 0.10 -21.21 -10.30
C ILE A 109 -1.04 -21.21 -11.33
N VAL A 110 -1.22 -20.13 -12.10
CA VAL A 110 -2.32 -20.04 -13.08
C VAL A 110 -1.94 -20.63 -14.44
N TYR A 111 -0.65 -20.88 -14.69
CA TYR A 111 -0.16 -21.45 -15.96
C TYR A 111 0.34 -22.90 -15.84
N SER A 112 0.29 -23.50 -14.65
CA SER A 112 0.52 -24.95 -14.42
C SER A 112 -0.76 -25.76 -14.54
#